data_AF-A0A1V3R4K4-F1
#
_entry.id   AF-A0A1V3R4K4-F1
#
_cell.length_a   1.000
_cell.length_b   1.000
_cell.length_c   1.000
_cell.angle_alpha   90.00
_cell.angle_beta   90.00
_cell.angle_gamma   90.00
#
_symmetry.space_group_name_H-M   'P 1'
#
loop_
_entity.id
_entity.type
_entity.pdbx_description
1 polymer ?
#
loop_
_entity_poly.entity_id
_entity_poly.type
_entity_poly.pdbx_seq_one_letter_code
_entity_poly.pdbx_strand_id
1 'polypeptide(L)' 'MSYSGMDFVIQYEELLDELDRTMASKFRELIFRYRYLDPHDLVSPDDAFPTKNEMIRHLATFIMIDHLEGDPVNRN' A
#
# COMPACT_ATOMS: atom_id res chain seq x y z
N MET A 1 19.19 -10.86 -7.60
CA MET A 1 19.48 -10.12 -6.36
C MET A 1 18.53 -10.66 -5.30
N SER A 2 19.02 -11.26 -4.22
CA SER A 2 18.17 -11.61 -3.08
C SER A 2 17.91 -10.32 -2.31
N TYR A 3 16.69 -9.80 -2.39
CA TYR A 3 16.27 -8.65 -1.60
C TYR A 3 16.40 -9.03 -0.12
N SER A 4 17.20 -8.29 0.64
CA SER A 4 17.16 -8.43 2.08
C SER A 4 15.83 -7.85 2.56
N GLY A 5 15.19 -8.45 3.57
CA GLY A 5 13.89 -7.95 4.08
C GLY A 5 13.93 -6.47 4.49
N MET A 6 15.12 -5.94 4.80
CA MET A 6 15.31 -4.52 5.11
C MET A 6 15.18 -3.59 3.90
N ASP A 7 15.65 -4.01 2.72
CA ASP A 7 15.51 -3.23 1.48
C ASP A 7 14.04 -3.12 1.05
N PHE A 8 13.25 -4.15 1.36
CA PHE A 8 11.83 -4.20 1.06
C PHE A 8 11.02 -3.21 1.91
N VAL A 9 11.27 -3.15 3.22
CA VAL A 9 10.58 -2.21 4.12
C VAL A 9 10.87 -0.76 3.74
N ILE A 10 12.12 -0.44 3.40
CA ILE A 10 12.49 0.91 2.96
C ILE A 10 11.74 1.27 1.67
N GLN A 11 11.73 0.37 0.68
CA GLN A 11 10.98 0.58 -0.56
C GLN A 11 9.48 0.73 -0.31
N TYR A 12 8.92 -0.03 0.63
CA TYR A 12 7.51 0.06 1.01
C TYR A 12 7.16 1.45 1.57
N GLU A 13 7.96 2.01 2.48
CA GLU A 13 7.76 3.37 2.99
C GLU A 13 7.85 4.44 1.88
N GLU A 14 8.82 4.30 0.96
CA GLU A 14 8.95 5.20 -0.19
C GLU A 14 7.72 5.13 -1.13
N LEU A 15 7.09 3.95 -1.25
CA LEU A 15 5.86 3.76 -2.03
C LEU A 15 4.66 4.43 -1.37
N LEU A 16 4.54 4.34 -0.04
CA LEU A 16 3.50 5.04 0.71
C LEU A 16 3.65 6.56 0.62
N ASP A 17 4.88 7.08 0.65
CA ASP A 17 5.16 8.50 0.39
C ASP A 17 4.72 8.93 -1.02
N GLU A 18 4.94 8.08 -2.03
CA GLU A 18 4.52 8.33 -3.40
C GLU A 18 2.99 8.34 -3.53
N LEU A 19 2.30 7.43 -2.84
CA LEU A 19 0.84 7.38 -2.78
C LEU A 19 0.25 8.60 -2.06
N ASP A 20 0.85 9.05 -0.96
CA ASP A 20 0.40 10.26 -0.22
C ASP A 20 0.46 11.53 -1.08
N ARG A 21 1.44 11.60 -1.99
CA ARG A 21 1.61 12.72 -2.93
C ARG A 21 0.69 12.65 -4.15
N THR A 22 0.32 11.44 -4.59
CA THR A 22 -0.40 11.23 -5.87
C THR A 22 -1.90 11.00 -5.69
N MET A 23 -2.33 10.40 -4.58
CA MET A 23 -3.74 10.14 -4.30
C MET A 23 -4.44 11.39 -3.73
N ALA A 24 -5.78 11.39 -3.84
CA ALA A 24 -6.60 12.46 -3.25
C ALA A 24 -6.45 12.51 -1.73
N SER A 25 -6.56 13.72 -1.14
CA SER A 25 -6.33 13.95 0.29
C SER A 25 -7.19 13.09 1.23
N LYS A 26 -8.36 12.63 0.79
CA LYS A 26 -9.25 11.74 1.56
C LYS A 26 -8.64 10.37 1.88
N PHE A 27 -7.60 9.95 1.14
CA PHE A 27 -6.91 8.68 1.37
C PHE A 27 -5.75 8.78 2.36
N ARG A 28 -5.34 9.99 2.76
CA ARG A 28 -4.14 10.19 3.61
C ARG A 28 -4.20 9.45 4.93
N GLU A 29 -5.36 9.43 5.58
CA GLU A 29 -5.53 8.70 6.84
C GLU A 29 -5.36 7.19 6.65
N LEU A 30 -5.85 6.64 5.54
CA LEU A 30 -5.68 5.22 5.21
C LEU A 30 -4.22 4.92 4.86
N ILE A 31 -3.58 5.73 4.02
CA ILE A 31 -2.15 5.61 3.69
C ILE A 31 -1.30 5.66 4.96
N PHE A 32 -1.63 6.54 5.90
CA PHE A 32 -0.96 6.61 7.20
C PHE A 32 -1.15 5.34 8.03
N ARG A 33 -2.35 4.75 8.06
CA ARG A 33 -2.60 3.47 8.75
C ARG A 33 -1.76 2.34 8.16
N TYR A 34 -1.58 2.31 6.83
CA TYR A 34 -0.79 1.30 6.14
C TYR A 34 0.70 1.31 6.55
N ARG A 35 1.25 2.46 7.00
CA ARG A 35 2.62 2.52 7.58
C ARG A 35 2.81 1.70 8.85
N TYR A 36 1.71 1.37 9.55
CA TYR A 36 1.76 0.58 10.78
C TYR A 36 1.45 -0.91 10.56
N LEU A 37 1.15 -1.30 9.32
CA LEU A 37 0.93 -2.69 8.95
C LEU A 37 2.25 -3.33 8.55
N ASP A 38 2.39 -4.64 8.79
CA ASP A 38 3.57 -5.37 8.31
C ASP A 38 3.54 -5.41 6.77
N PRO A 39 4.57 -4.88 6.08
CA PRO A 39 4.63 -4.92 4.62
C PRO A 39 4.54 -6.34 4.05
N HIS A 40 4.98 -7.36 4.80
CA HIS A 40 4.91 -8.76 4.38
C HIS A 40 3.49 -9.34 4.45
N ASP A 41 2.61 -8.78 5.29
CA ASP A 41 1.18 -9.15 5.33
C ASP A 41 0.40 -8.54 4.16
N LEU A 42 0.86 -7.39 3.65
CA LEU A 42 0.21 -6.64 2.58
C LEU A 42 0.71 -7.03 1.19
N VAL A 43 1.98 -7.40 1.11
CA VAL A 43 2.64 -7.83 -0.11
C VAL A 43 3.45 -9.07 0.24
N SER A 44 2.91 -10.23 -0.14
CA SER A 44 3.56 -11.50 0.15
C SER A 44 4.89 -11.58 -0.58
N PRO A 45 5.92 -12.22 -0.02
CA PRO A 45 7.15 -12.53 -0.76
C PRO A 45 6.90 -13.37 -2.04
N ASP A 46 5.75 -14.03 -2.16
CA ASP A 46 5.31 -14.74 -3.37
C ASP A 46 4.76 -13.79 -4.47
N ASP A 47 4.37 -12.57 -4.11
CA ASP A 47 3.93 -11.55 -5.05
C ASP A 47 5.14 -10.90 -5.73
N ALA A 48 5.56 -11.48 -6.85
CA ALA A 48 6.64 -10.93 -7.65
C ALA A 48 6.14 -9.77 -8.52
N PHE A 49 6.44 -8.54 -8.13
CA PHE A 49 6.20 -7.36 -8.96
C PHE A 49 7.37 -7.15 -9.94
N PRO A 50 7.16 -7.22 -11.26
CA PRO A 50 8.18 -6.96 -12.27
C PRO A 50 8.71 -5.52 -12.25
N THR A 51 7.89 -4.57 -11.79
CA THR A 51 8.23 -3.15 -11.74
C THR A 51 7.69 -2.46 -10.49
N LYS A 52 8.36 -1.39 -10.07
CA LYS A 52 7.89 -0.50 -8.99
C LYS A 52 6.45 -0.01 -9.24
N ASN A 53 6.12 0.34 -10.48
CA ASN A 53 4.80 0.84 -10.85
C ASN A 53 3.67 -0.17 -10.64
N GLU A 54 3.94 -1.46 -10.84
CA GLU A 54 2.95 -2.51 -10.57
C GLU A 54 2.69 -2.65 -9.08
N MET A 55 3.74 -2.56 -8.25
CA MET A 55 3.61 -2.55 -6.79
C MET A 55 2.85 -1.31 -6.28
N ILE A 56 3.11 -0.11 -6.84
CA ILE A 56 2.35 1.11 -6.52
C ILE A 56 0.87 0.92 -6.82
N ARG A 57 0.53 0.42 -8.01
CA ARG A 57 -0.87 0.20 -8.43
C ARG A 57 -1.56 -0.82 -7.54
N HIS A 58 -0.84 -1.85 -7.13
CA HIS A 58 -1.35 -2.87 -6.24
C HIS A 58 -1.69 -2.29 -4.86
N LEU A 59 -0.76 -1.55 -4.24
CA LEU A 59 -1.00 -0.87 -2.96
C LEU A 59 -2.12 0.17 -3.04
N ALA A 60 -2.17 0.96 -4.11
CA ALA A 60 -3.26 1.90 -4.35
C ALA A 60 -4.61 1.18 -4.43
N THR A 61 -4.66 0.00 -5.04
CA THR A 61 -5.88 -0.80 -5.15
C THR A 61 -6.36 -1.28 -3.78
N PHE A 62 -5.46 -1.77 -2.92
CA PHE A 62 -5.83 -2.14 -1.55
C PHE A 62 -6.37 -0.97 -0.75
N ILE A 63 -5.71 0.19 -0.80
CA ILE A 63 -6.17 1.41 -0.10
C ILE A 63 -7.54 1.85 -0.64
N MET A 64 -7.78 1.73 -1.94
CA MET A 64 -9.08 2.04 -2.54
C MET A 64 -10.17 1.05 -2.11
N ILE A 65 -9.87 -0.25 -2.05
CA ILE A 65 -10.81 -1.27 -1.57
C ILE A 65 -11.12 -1.01 -0.09
N ASP A 66 -10.11 -0.81 0.75
CA ASP A 66 -10.29 -0.51 2.18
C ASP A 66 -11.09 0.79 2.40
N HIS A 67 -10.88 1.81 1.56
CA HIS A 67 -11.70 3.01 1.58
C HIS A 67 -13.18 2.74 1.24
N LEU A 68 -13.46 1.84 0.30
CA LEU A 68 -14.83 1.51 -0.14
C LEU A 68 -15.53 0.54 0.84
N GLU A 69 -14.80 -0.43 1.38
CA GLU A 69 -15.31 -1.43 2.32
C GLU A 69 -15.40 -0.88 3.75
N GLY A 70 -14.51 0.05 4.10
CA GLY A 70 -14.47 0.80 5.35
C GLY A 70 -15.41 2.01 5.39
N ASP A 71 -16.28 2.18 4.40
CA ASP A 71 -17.37 3.16 4.43
C ASP A 71 -18.62 2.53 5.09
N PRO A 72 -18.86 2.76 6.40
CA PRO A 72 -20.02 2.19 7.10
C PRO A 72 -21.35 2.78 6.60
N VAL A 73 -21.34 3.79 5.72
CA VAL A 73 -22.56 4.46 5.24
C VAL A 73 -23.31 3.62 4.18
N ASN A 74 -22.68 2.62 3.57
CA ASN A 74 -23.30 1.76 2.55
C ASN A 74 -23.62 0.33 3.00
N ARG A 75 -23.48 0.01 4.29
CA ARG A 75 -24.02 -1.24 4.85
C ARG A 75 -25.50 -1.05 5.21
N ASN A 76 -26.35 -1.07 4.18
CA ASN A 76 -27.81 -1.18 4.29
C ASN A 76 -28.24 -2.54 4.85
#